data_AF-A6HD59-F1
#
_entry.id   AF-A6HD59-F1
#
_cell.length_a   1.000
_cell.length_b   1.000
_cell.length_c   1.000
_cell.angle_alpha   90.00
_cell.angle_beta   90.00
_cell.angle_gamma   90.00
#
_symmetry.space_group_name_H-M   'P 1'
#
loop_
_entity.id
_entity.type
_entity.pdbx_description
1 polymer ?
#
loop_
_entity_poly.entity_id
_entity_poly.type
_entity_poly.pdbx_seq_one_letter_code
_entity_poly.pdbx_strand_id
1 'polypeptide(L)'
;MACAFVSVDRIPSVLRACTRMLMAAAGRFGLLLLIVLWTMVTVVLPASGEGGWKQSRLGTEAAVMEEERCTVERRAHLTYSEFMQHYAFLKPVILQGLTDNSKFRALCSRENLLASFGDNVVRLSTANTYSYQKVDLPFQEYVEQLLHPQDPESLGNDTLYFFGDNNFTEWAPLFQHYRPPPFRLLGTTPAYSFGIAGAGSGVPFHWHGPGFSEVIYGRKRWFLYPPEKTPEFHPNKTTLAWLLEIYPSLAPSARPLECTIQAGEALYFPDRWWHATLNLDTSVFISTFLG
;
A
#
# COMPACT_ATOMS: atom_id res chain seq x y z
N MET A 1 -3.81 -63.47 39.02
CA MET A 1 -5.26 -63.14 39.10
C MET A 1 -5.54 -62.14 37.98
N ALA A 2 -5.87 -62.63 36.79
CA ALA A 2 -7.23 -62.73 36.20
C ALA A 2 -7.72 -61.36 35.68
N CYS A 3 -7.60 -61.02 34.39
CA CYS A 3 -8.34 -61.43 33.16
C CYS A 3 -9.69 -60.75 32.94
N ALA A 4 -9.78 -59.95 31.85
CA ALA A 4 -10.83 -59.84 30.80
C ALA A 4 -10.63 -58.47 30.08
N PHE A 5 -10.20 -58.32 28.81
CA PHE A 5 -10.72 -58.67 27.47
C PHE A 5 -12.14 -58.20 27.14
N VAL A 6 -12.27 -57.28 26.16
CA VAL A 6 -13.03 -57.41 24.89
C VAL A 6 -12.44 -56.43 23.84
N SER A 7 -12.41 -56.88 22.59
CA SER A 7 -11.93 -56.27 21.33
C SER A 7 -13.10 -55.71 20.48
N VAL A 8 -12.83 -54.81 19.51
CA VAL A 8 -13.09 -54.98 18.06
C VAL A 8 -13.09 -53.64 17.29
N ASP A 9 -12.16 -53.57 16.33
CA ASP A 9 -12.10 -52.94 14.99
C ASP A 9 -13.17 -51.95 14.49
N ARG A 10 -12.69 -50.89 13.79
CA ARG A 10 -12.85 -50.72 12.32
C ARG A 10 -12.13 -49.47 11.79
N ILE A 11 -11.02 -49.69 11.07
CA ILE A 11 -10.46 -48.80 10.04
C ILE A 11 -10.72 -49.47 8.70
N PRO A 12 -11.35 -48.83 7.69
CA PRO A 12 -11.47 -49.43 6.38
C PRO A 12 -10.20 -49.19 5.55
N SER A 13 -9.57 -50.28 5.09
CA SER A 13 -8.62 -50.27 3.98
C SER A 13 -9.13 -51.23 2.90
N VAL A 14 -9.39 -50.69 1.70
CA VAL A 14 -9.69 -51.40 0.45
C VAL A 14 -9.27 -50.41 -0.64
N LEU A 15 -8.25 -50.59 -1.50
CA LEU A 15 -7.78 -51.78 -2.20
C LEU A 15 -6.29 -51.59 -2.61
N ARG A 16 -5.44 -52.60 -2.35
CA ARG A 16 -4.06 -52.72 -2.86
C ARG A 16 -4.06 -53.53 -4.18
N ALA A 17 -3.22 -53.07 -5.11
CA ALA A 17 -2.45 -53.76 -6.16
C ALA A 17 -2.77 -55.22 -6.58
N CYS A 18 -2.93 -55.41 -7.90
CA CYS A 18 -2.52 -56.56 -8.72
C CYS A 18 -2.58 -56.04 -10.18
N THR A 19 -1.64 -56.22 -11.12
CA THR A 19 -0.76 -57.36 -11.40
C THR A 19 0.36 -56.89 -12.35
N ARG A 20 1.60 -57.38 -12.15
CA ARG A 20 2.73 -57.27 -13.11
C ARG A 20 2.69 -58.43 -14.11
N MET A 21 3.14 -58.14 -15.34
CA MET A 21 3.74 -59.05 -16.35
C MET A 21 2.87 -60.18 -16.95
N LEU A 22 2.56 -60.07 -18.24
CA LEU A 22 3.05 -60.96 -19.33
C LEU A 22 2.33 -60.61 -20.64
N MET A 23 3.09 -60.30 -21.69
CA MET A 23 2.95 -60.80 -23.08
C MET A 23 3.63 -59.84 -24.05
N ALA A 24 4.73 -60.33 -24.62
CA ALA A 24 5.39 -59.76 -25.77
C ALA A 24 4.53 -60.00 -27.04
N ALA A 25 4.42 -59.00 -27.91
CA ALA A 25 4.28 -59.19 -29.35
C ALA A 25 4.54 -57.85 -30.06
N ALA A 26 5.63 -57.80 -30.83
CA ALA A 26 5.87 -56.77 -31.81
C ALA A 26 4.84 -56.89 -32.96
N GLY A 27 4.40 -55.76 -33.53
CA GLY A 27 3.82 -55.76 -34.87
C GLY A 27 2.73 -54.74 -35.17
N ARG A 28 3.18 -53.57 -35.69
CA ARG A 28 2.57 -52.75 -36.75
C ARG A 28 1.15 -52.14 -36.57
N PHE A 29 1.09 -50.88 -37.03
CA PHE A 29 -0.09 -50.05 -37.36
C PHE A 29 -0.86 -49.42 -36.21
N GLY A 30 -0.92 -48.09 -36.21
CA GLY A 30 -1.90 -47.34 -35.43
C GLY A 30 -1.47 -45.94 -35.05
N LEU A 31 -1.29 -45.07 -36.04
CA LEU A 31 -1.28 -43.62 -35.86
C LEU A 31 -2.62 -43.20 -35.22
N LEU A 32 -2.65 -42.88 -33.93
CA LEU A 32 -3.78 -42.16 -33.33
C LEU A 32 -3.31 -41.22 -32.22
N LEU A 33 -3.52 -39.94 -32.51
CA LEU A 33 -3.51 -38.76 -31.64
C LEU A 33 -3.55 -39.05 -30.13
N LEU A 34 -2.49 -38.64 -29.44
CA LEU A 34 -2.56 -38.24 -28.03
C LEU A 34 -2.17 -36.77 -27.94
N ILE A 35 -3.13 -35.90 -28.28
CA ILE A 35 -3.10 -34.50 -27.85
C ILE A 35 -3.44 -34.52 -26.36
N VAL A 36 -2.41 -34.51 -25.52
CA VAL A 36 -2.58 -34.29 -24.08
C VAL A 36 -2.93 -32.82 -23.91
N LEU A 37 -4.23 -32.54 -23.74
CA LEU A 37 -4.75 -31.24 -23.35
C LEU A 37 -4.30 -30.99 -21.90
N TRP A 38 -3.12 -30.38 -21.73
CA TRP A 38 -2.65 -29.88 -20.44
C TRP A 38 -3.41 -28.58 -20.16
N THR A 39 -4.60 -28.69 -19.58
CA THR A 39 -5.26 -27.56 -18.95
C THR A 39 -4.44 -27.19 -17.72
N MET A 40 -3.51 -26.26 -17.90
CA MET A 40 -2.89 -25.53 -16.81
C MET A 40 -3.99 -24.77 -16.08
N VAL A 41 -4.54 -25.38 -15.02
CA VAL A 41 -5.19 -24.62 -13.96
C VAL A 41 -4.05 -23.88 -13.26
N THR A 42 -3.75 -22.68 -13.74
CA THR A 42 -2.91 -21.74 -13.01
C THR A 42 -3.67 -21.36 -11.76
N VAL A 43 -3.31 -22.01 -10.65
CA VAL A 43 -3.60 -21.46 -9.32
C VAL A 43 -2.83 -20.15 -9.24
N VAL A 44 -3.51 -19.04 -9.50
CA VAL A 44 -2.96 -17.70 -9.28
C VAL A 44 -2.80 -17.54 -7.77
N LEU A 45 -1.60 -17.85 -7.28
CA LEU A 45 -1.19 -17.42 -5.95
C LEU A 45 -1.27 -15.89 -5.93
N PRO A 46 -1.71 -15.25 -4.83
CA PRO A 46 -1.75 -13.81 -4.75
C PRO A 46 -0.33 -13.30 -4.96
N ALA A 47 -0.12 -12.52 -6.01
CA ALA A 47 1.20 -12.02 -6.37
C ALA A 47 1.76 -11.22 -5.20
N SER A 48 2.76 -11.79 -4.52
CA SER A 48 3.63 -11.11 -3.55
C SER A 48 4.60 -10.13 -4.24
N GLY A 49 4.20 -9.57 -5.40
CA GLY A 49 4.98 -8.68 -6.22
C GLY A 49 4.50 -7.24 -6.12
N GLU A 50 5.19 -6.33 -6.79
CA GLU A 50 5.00 -4.86 -6.74
C GLU A 50 3.82 -4.36 -7.59
N GLY A 51 2.91 -5.26 -8.00
CA GLY A 51 1.70 -4.90 -8.75
C GLY A 51 1.96 -4.31 -10.14
N GLY A 52 3.18 -4.44 -10.68
CA GLY A 52 3.59 -3.80 -11.93
C GLY A 52 3.97 -2.32 -11.80
N TRP A 53 4.13 -1.81 -10.57
CA TRP A 53 4.59 -0.45 -10.29
C TRP A 53 6.12 -0.39 -10.21
N LYS A 54 6.70 0.76 -10.61
CA LYS A 54 8.15 0.95 -10.64
C LYS A 54 8.71 1.13 -9.22
N GLN A 55 9.83 0.48 -8.95
CA GLN A 55 10.59 0.65 -7.71
C GLN A 55 11.77 1.58 -7.92
N SER A 56 12.11 2.36 -6.91
CA SER A 56 13.27 3.25 -6.88
C SER A 56 14.27 2.77 -5.82
N ARG A 57 14.67 1.48 -5.90
CA ARG A 57 15.54 0.83 -4.90
C ARG A 57 17.03 0.87 -5.21
N LEU A 58 17.45 1.51 -6.31
CA LEU A 58 18.83 1.48 -6.79
C LEU A 58 19.33 2.89 -7.08
N GLY A 59 20.41 3.29 -6.39
CA GLY A 59 21.09 4.57 -6.60
C GLY A 59 21.39 5.33 -5.30
N THR A 60 22.33 6.26 -5.35
CA THR A 60 22.67 7.17 -4.24
C THR A 60 21.51 8.05 -3.83
N GLU A 61 20.68 8.48 -4.79
CA GLU A 61 19.50 9.31 -4.52
C GLU A 61 18.44 8.56 -3.69
N ALA A 62 18.20 7.28 -3.99
CA ALA A 62 17.28 6.45 -3.21
C ALA A 62 17.76 6.26 -1.75
N ALA A 63 19.07 6.11 -1.54
CA ALA A 63 19.65 5.97 -0.21
C ALA A 63 19.50 7.25 0.64
N VAL A 64 19.58 8.43 0.02
CA VAL A 64 19.39 9.72 0.73
C VAL A 64 17.94 9.91 1.16
N MET A 65 16.99 9.32 0.43
CA MET A 65 15.57 9.46 0.71
C MET A 65 15.06 8.52 1.82
N GLU A 66 15.81 7.47 2.17
CA GLU A 66 15.44 6.53 3.23
C GLU A 66 15.80 7.06 4.63
N GLU A 67 15.02 6.71 5.64
CA GLU A 67 15.36 7.00 7.04
C GLU A 67 16.44 6.04 7.55
N GLU A 68 17.33 6.55 8.39
CA GLU A 68 18.30 5.69 9.10
C GLU A 68 17.59 4.77 10.11
N ARG A 69 16.56 5.30 10.78
CA ARG A 69 15.79 4.59 11.79
C ARG A 69 14.38 5.14 11.89
N CYS A 70 13.41 4.23 11.90
CA CYS A 70 12.03 4.56 12.25
C CYS A 70 11.89 4.92 13.74
N THR A 71 11.26 6.05 14.03
CA THR A 71 10.97 6.55 15.38
C THR A 71 9.48 6.50 15.74
N VAL A 72 8.62 6.04 14.82
CA VAL A 72 7.19 5.78 15.07
C VAL A 72 6.98 4.33 15.51
N GLU A 73 6.13 4.13 16.52
CA GLU A 73 5.83 2.81 17.06
C GLU A 73 5.03 1.96 16.06
N ARG A 74 5.35 0.66 15.95
CA ARG A 74 4.62 -0.33 15.14
C ARG A 74 3.82 -1.30 16.02
N ARG A 75 2.56 -1.59 15.66
CA ARG A 75 1.64 -2.47 16.40
C ARG A 75 0.84 -3.37 15.45
N ALA A 76 0.91 -4.70 15.66
CA ALA A 76 0.20 -5.69 14.84
C ALA A 76 -1.09 -6.26 15.46
N HIS A 77 -1.26 -6.10 16.78
CA HIS A 77 -2.38 -6.69 17.56
C HIS A 77 -3.00 -5.66 18.50
N LEU A 78 -3.20 -4.45 18.00
CA LEU A 78 -3.73 -3.35 18.81
C LEU A 78 -5.25 -3.52 18.98
N THR A 79 -5.72 -3.59 20.21
CA THR A 79 -7.16 -3.56 20.52
C THR A 79 -7.72 -2.13 20.39
N TYR A 80 -9.04 -2.01 20.24
CA TYR A 80 -9.69 -0.70 20.23
C TYR A 80 -9.43 0.08 21.53
N SER A 81 -9.46 -0.59 22.69
CA SER A 81 -9.21 0.06 23.98
C SER A 81 -7.79 0.60 24.08
N GLU A 82 -6.78 -0.18 23.68
CA GLU A 82 -5.39 0.29 23.67
C GLU A 82 -5.19 1.43 22.67
N PHE A 83 -5.84 1.35 21.49
CA PHE A 83 -5.82 2.44 20.52
C PHE A 83 -6.33 3.75 21.15
N MET A 84 -7.51 3.70 21.78
CA MET A 84 -8.12 4.87 22.41
C MET A 84 -7.31 5.41 23.58
N GLN A 85 -6.68 4.55 24.38
CA GLN A 85 -5.93 4.95 25.58
C GLN A 85 -4.54 5.51 25.27
N HIS A 86 -3.88 5.03 24.22
CA HIS A 86 -2.46 5.31 24.00
C HIS A 86 -2.14 6.09 22.72
N TYR A 87 -3.07 6.17 21.76
CA TYR A 87 -2.78 6.74 20.44
C TYR A 87 -3.82 7.75 19.98
N ALA A 88 -5.11 7.42 20.06
CA ALA A 88 -6.18 8.32 19.66
C ALA A 88 -5.98 9.70 20.32
N PHE A 89 -5.96 10.76 19.51
CA PHE A 89 -5.73 12.15 19.94
C PHE A 89 -4.35 12.47 20.54
N LEU A 90 -3.48 11.47 20.76
CA LEU A 90 -2.23 11.63 21.48
C LEU A 90 -1.01 11.61 20.56
N LYS A 91 -0.80 10.51 19.83
CA LYS A 91 0.42 10.30 19.05
C LYS A 91 0.23 9.35 17.86
N PRO A 92 1.08 9.46 16.82
CA PRO A 92 1.04 8.55 15.67
C PRO A 92 1.40 7.10 16.03
N VAL A 93 0.89 6.16 15.23
CA VAL A 93 1.24 4.73 15.32
C VAL A 93 1.11 4.07 13.94
N ILE A 94 2.00 3.13 13.66
CA ILE A 94 1.94 2.28 12.47
C ILE A 94 1.25 0.98 12.85
N LEU A 95 0.24 0.63 12.07
CA LEU A 95 -0.63 -0.51 12.27
C LEU A 95 -0.31 -1.57 11.23
N GLN A 96 -0.23 -2.83 11.68
CA GLN A 96 0.10 -3.98 10.85
C GLN A 96 -0.97 -5.05 11.01
N GLY A 97 -1.32 -5.75 9.93
CA GLY A 97 -2.15 -6.97 10.01
C GLY A 97 -3.55 -6.80 10.62
N LEU A 98 -4.11 -5.58 10.64
CA LEU A 98 -5.45 -5.33 11.20
C LEU A 98 -6.58 -5.68 10.23
N THR A 99 -6.33 -5.59 8.92
CA THR A 99 -7.31 -5.80 7.86
C THR A 99 -6.73 -6.68 6.77
N ASP A 100 -7.59 -7.50 6.15
CA ASP A 100 -7.25 -8.24 4.94
C ASP A 100 -7.72 -7.44 3.72
N ASN A 101 -6.78 -6.73 3.10
CA ASN A 101 -6.94 -5.98 1.86
C ASN A 101 -6.33 -6.71 0.65
N SER A 102 -6.13 -8.04 0.70
CA SER A 102 -5.51 -8.81 -0.40
C SER A 102 -6.22 -8.64 -1.74
N LYS A 103 -7.57 -8.69 -1.76
CA LYS A 103 -8.38 -8.43 -2.96
C LYS A 103 -8.22 -6.99 -3.46
N PHE A 104 -8.31 -6.02 -2.56
CA PHE A 104 -8.14 -4.61 -2.90
C PHE A 104 -6.77 -4.35 -3.51
N ARG A 105 -5.72 -4.90 -2.89
CA ARG A 105 -4.35 -4.85 -3.39
C ARG A 105 -4.21 -5.46 -4.79
N ALA A 106 -4.83 -6.62 -5.06
CA ALA A 106 -4.80 -7.21 -6.40
C ALA A 106 -5.47 -6.30 -7.46
N LEU A 107 -6.60 -5.68 -7.13
CA LEU A 107 -7.29 -4.71 -7.99
C LEU A 107 -6.46 -3.45 -8.22
N CYS A 108 -5.64 -3.04 -7.25
CA CYS A 108 -4.74 -1.90 -7.35
C CYS A 108 -3.45 -2.16 -8.17
N SER A 109 -3.29 -3.32 -8.81
CA SER A 109 -2.16 -3.53 -9.74
C SER A 109 -2.26 -2.59 -10.93
N ARG A 110 -1.13 -2.20 -11.53
CA ARG A 110 -1.07 -1.32 -12.70
C ARG A 110 -1.97 -1.79 -13.83
N GLU A 111 -1.90 -3.07 -14.19
CA GLU A 111 -2.70 -3.66 -15.26
C GLU A 111 -4.21 -3.54 -14.96
N ASN A 112 -4.65 -3.99 -13.78
CA ASN A 112 -6.07 -3.95 -13.41
C ASN A 112 -6.62 -2.52 -13.34
N LEU A 113 -5.86 -1.56 -12.80
CA LEU A 113 -6.30 -0.17 -12.74
C LEU A 113 -6.40 0.46 -14.14
N LEU A 114 -5.44 0.22 -15.03
CA LEU A 114 -5.50 0.71 -16.40
C LEU A 114 -6.67 0.07 -17.17
N ALA A 115 -6.87 -1.24 -17.02
CA ALA A 115 -7.97 -1.93 -17.67
C ALA A 115 -9.35 -1.47 -17.19
N SER A 116 -9.48 -1.10 -15.91
CA SER A 116 -10.77 -0.75 -15.30
C SER A 116 -11.08 0.75 -15.33
N PHE A 117 -10.04 1.59 -15.26
CA PHE A 117 -10.18 3.04 -15.05
C PHE A 117 -9.36 3.87 -16.04
N GLY A 118 -8.67 3.28 -17.03
CA GLY A 118 -7.77 3.98 -17.94
C GLY A 118 -8.39 5.20 -18.63
N ASP A 119 -9.64 5.06 -19.08
CA ASP A 119 -10.39 6.12 -19.76
C ASP A 119 -11.06 7.12 -18.80
N ASN A 120 -11.09 6.84 -17.49
CA ASN A 120 -11.69 7.74 -16.51
C ASN A 120 -10.86 9.00 -16.36
N VAL A 121 -11.53 10.14 -16.33
CA VAL A 121 -10.88 11.42 -16.03
C VAL A 121 -10.52 11.46 -14.55
N VAL A 122 -9.24 11.67 -14.26
CA VAL A 122 -8.74 11.90 -12.91
C VAL A 122 -8.30 13.34 -12.77
N ARG A 123 -8.49 13.88 -11.56
CA ARG A 123 -8.00 15.20 -11.18
C ARG A 123 -6.67 15.08 -10.46
N LEU A 124 -5.61 15.57 -11.09
CA LEU A 124 -4.30 15.70 -10.48
C LEU A 124 -4.21 17.00 -9.70
N SER A 125 -3.38 16.97 -8.65
CA SER A 125 -3.10 18.10 -7.79
C SER A 125 -1.61 18.40 -7.78
N THR A 126 -1.25 19.67 -7.61
CA THR A 126 0.14 20.03 -7.33
C THR A 126 0.57 19.58 -5.94
N ALA A 127 1.82 19.13 -5.82
CA ALA A 127 2.42 18.59 -4.61
C ALA A 127 2.70 19.63 -3.52
N ASN A 128 2.51 20.93 -3.76
CA ASN A 128 2.62 21.96 -2.72
C ASN A 128 1.52 21.86 -1.65
N THR A 129 1.74 22.55 -0.53
CA THR A 129 0.90 22.50 0.70
C THR A 129 -0.60 22.68 0.45
N TYR A 130 -0.97 23.51 -0.52
CA TYR A 130 -2.38 23.87 -0.79
C TYR A 130 -2.92 23.30 -2.10
N SER A 131 -2.13 22.56 -2.86
CA SER A 131 -2.53 21.95 -4.13
C SER A 131 -3.27 22.90 -5.10
N TYR A 132 -2.72 24.10 -5.31
CA TYR A 132 -3.41 25.21 -5.99
C TYR A 132 -3.85 24.91 -7.42
N GLN A 133 -3.07 24.17 -8.19
CA GLN A 133 -3.41 23.85 -9.57
C GLN A 133 -3.97 22.43 -9.66
N LYS A 134 -5.07 22.32 -10.41
CA LYS A 134 -5.76 21.07 -10.70
C LYS A 134 -5.69 20.83 -12.21
N VAL A 135 -5.40 19.60 -12.60
CA VAL A 135 -5.33 19.20 -14.00
C VAL A 135 -6.15 17.93 -14.18
N ASP A 136 -7.11 17.98 -15.09
CA ASP A 136 -7.99 16.85 -15.39
C ASP A 136 -7.52 16.18 -16.69
N LEU A 137 -7.28 14.87 -16.65
CA LEU A 137 -6.86 14.06 -17.80
C LEU A 137 -7.26 12.58 -17.62
N PRO A 138 -7.29 11.77 -18.68
CA PRO A 138 -7.48 10.33 -18.55
C PRO A 138 -6.44 9.69 -17.63
N PHE A 139 -6.86 8.75 -16.80
CA PHE A 139 -5.98 8.03 -15.88
C PHE A 139 -4.83 7.33 -16.59
N GLN A 140 -5.09 6.76 -17.78
CA GLN A 140 -4.05 6.15 -18.60
C GLN A 140 -2.95 7.14 -18.98
N GLU A 141 -3.34 8.35 -19.41
CA GLU A 141 -2.37 9.39 -19.77
C GLU A 141 -1.50 9.78 -18.57
N TYR A 142 -2.09 9.92 -17.37
CA TYR A 142 -1.33 10.13 -16.15
C TYR A 142 -0.30 9.02 -15.90
N VAL A 143 -0.74 7.76 -15.91
CA VAL A 143 0.12 6.61 -15.58
C VAL A 143 1.21 6.38 -16.62
N GLU A 144 0.95 6.65 -17.89
CA GLU A 144 1.88 6.35 -18.98
C GLU A 144 2.86 7.49 -19.28
N GLN A 145 2.45 8.74 -19.06
CA GLN A 145 3.22 9.91 -19.52
C GLN A 145 3.74 10.77 -18.37
N LEU A 146 3.00 10.89 -17.27
CA LEU A 146 3.31 11.82 -16.17
C LEU A 146 3.79 11.13 -14.89
N LEU A 147 3.53 9.83 -14.73
CA LEU A 147 3.93 9.07 -13.55
C LEU A 147 5.40 8.64 -13.64
N HIS A 148 6.30 9.54 -13.27
CA HIS A 148 7.74 9.32 -13.22
C HIS A 148 8.33 9.83 -11.88
N PRO A 149 9.59 9.48 -11.54
CA PRO A 149 10.27 10.06 -10.40
C PRO A 149 10.32 11.60 -10.51
N GLN A 150 10.15 12.27 -9.38
CA GLN A 150 10.24 13.72 -9.28
C GLN A 150 11.68 14.18 -9.54
N ASP A 151 11.84 15.22 -10.35
CA ASP A 151 13.11 15.94 -10.48
C ASP A 151 13.44 16.66 -9.15
N PRO A 152 14.61 16.45 -8.53
CA PRO A 152 15.01 17.16 -7.31
C PRO A 152 14.95 18.69 -7.41
N GLU A 153 15.15 19.25 -8.60
CA GLU A 153 15.13 20.69 -8.86
C GLU A 153 13.70 21.23 -9.10
N SER A 154 12.71 20.35 -9.23
CA SER A 154 11.33 20.78 -9.46
C SER A 154 10.70 21.42 -8.22
N LEU A 155 9.90 22.46 -8.45
CA LEU A 155 9.10 23.07 -7.40
C LEU A 155 7.81 22.26 -7.14
N GLY A 156 7.22 22.43 -5.96
CA GLY A 156 6.02 21.68 -5.59
C GLY A 156 4.79 22.02 -6.42
N ASN A 157 4.74 23.21 -7.03
CA ASN A 157 3.71 23.60 -7.99
C ASN A 157 3.89 22.94 -9.38
N ASP A 158 5.07 22.40 -9.69
CA ASP A 158 5.35 21.77 -10.98
C ASP A 158 5.22 20.23 -10.90
N THR A 159 5.10 19.68 -9.69
CA THR A 159 4.93 18.24 -9.45
C THR A 159 3.44 17.91 -9.35
N LEU A 160 2.91 17.14 -10.32
CA LEU A 160 1.54 16.65 -10.31
C LEU A 160 1.46 15.23 -9.74
N TYR A 161 0.47 14.97 -8.89
CA TYR A 161 0.18 13.64 -8.37
C TYR A 161 -1.32 13.44 -8.16
N PHE A 162 -1.78 12.19 -8.27
CA PHE A 162 -3.19 11.84 -8.12
C PHE A 162 -3.53 11.58 -6.65
N PHE A 163 -4.33 12.45 -6.04
CA PHE A 163 -4.76 12.35 -4.63
C PHE A 163 -5.94 13.28 -4.32
N GLY A 164 -6.80 12.91 -3.38
CA GLY A 164 -7.81 13.79 -2.76
C GLY A 164 -9.13 13.88 -3.52
N ASP A 165 -9.07 14.21 -4.81
CA ASP A 165 -10.25 14.54 -5.62
C ASP A 165 -10.78 13.33 -6.41
N ASN A 166 -10.93 12.18 -5.75
CA ASN A 166 -11.47 10.99 -6.42
C ASN A 166 -12.98 11.15 -6.70
N ASN A 167 -13.42 10.81 -7.91
CA ASN A 167 -14.85 10.67 -8.20
C ASN A 167 -15.37 9.37 -7.56
N PHE A 168 -16.00 9.47 -6.39
CA PHE A 168 -16.47 8.30 -5.63
C PHE A 168 -17.50 7.45 -6.36
N THR A 169 -18.27 8.01 -7.28
CA THR A 169 -19.25 7.24 -8.06
C THR A 169 -18.52 6.36 -9.07
N GLU A 170 -17.57 6.93 -9.80
CA GLU A 170 -16.78 6.22 -10.79
C GLU A 170 -15.84 5.19 -10.16
N TRP A 171 -15.23 5.53 -9.03
CA TRP A 171 -14.26 4.67 -8.32
C TRP A 171 -14.90 3.74 -7.29
N ALA A 172 -16.23 3.79 -7.11
CA ALA A 172 -16.98 2.92 -6.19
C ALA A 172 -16.67 1.41 -6.37
N PRO A 173 -16.54 0.87 -7.60
CA PRO A 173 -16.23 -0.54 -7.81
C PRO A 173 -14.90 -0.98 -7.18
N LEU A 174 -13.94 -0.07 -7.05
CA LEU A 174 -12.67 -0.30 -6.35
C LEU A 174 -12.83 -0.10 -4.84
N PHE A 175 -13.42 1.02 -4.42
CA PHE A 175 -13.49 1.41 -3.00
C PHE A 175 -14.35 0.48 -2.14
N GLN A 176 -15.37 -0.18 -2.72
CA GLN A 176 -16.16 -1.20 -2.01
C GLN A 176 -15.33 -2.40 -1.52
N HIS A 177 -14.13 -2.60 -2.06
CA HIS A 177 -13.23 -3.69 -1.67
C HIS A 177 -12.22 -3.30 -0.59
N TYR A 178 -12.08 -2.01 -0.30
CA TYR A 178 -11.16 -1.53 0.73
C TYR A 178 -11.76 -1.70 2.13
N ARG A 179 -10.97 -2.24 3.05
CA ARG A 179 -11.28 -2.35 4.47
C ARG A 179 -10.34 -1.44 5.26
N PRO A 180 -10.81 -0.29 5.77
CA PRO A 180 -9.98 0.61 6.56
C PRO A 180 -9.68 0.03 7.94
N PRO A 181 -8.64 0.51 8.65
CA PRO A 181 -8.39 0.16 10.05
C PRO A 181 -9.67 0.29 10.91
N PRO A 182 -9.97 -0.67 11.79
CA PRO A 182 -11.27 -0.77 12.47
C PRO A 182 -11.45 0.22 13.65
N PHE A 183 -10.59 1.23 13.76
CA PHE A 183 -10.60 2.18 14.88
C PHE A 183 -11.37 3.44 14.51
N ARG A 184 -12.62 3.52 14.95
CA ARG A 184 -13.49 4.69 14.74
C ARG A 184 -13.36 5.69 15.88
N LEU A 185 -13.40 6.97 15.55
CA LEU A 185 -13.50 8.06 16.52
C LEU A 185 -14.96 8.54 16.56
N LEU A 186 -15.50 8.73 17.76
CA LEU A 186 -16.88 9.20 17.94
C LEU A 186 -17.05 10.59 17.30
N GLY A 187 -18.16 10.78 16.61
CA GLY A 187 -18.49 12.05 15.94
C GLY A 187 -17.77 12.30 14.62
N THR A 188 -17.02 11.32 14.10
CA THR A 188 -16.33 11.43 12.80
C THR A 188 -17.01 10.60 11.72
N THR A 189 -16.92 11.06 10.48
CA THR A 189 -17.35 10.34 9.28
C THR A 189 -16.14 10.03 8.40
N PRO A 190 -15.87 8.75 8.07
CA PRO A 190 -14.73 8.40 7.25
C PRO A 190 -14.92 8.88 5.80
N ALA A 191 -13.90 9.55 5.26
CA ALA A 191 -13.81 9.92 3.85
C ALA A 191 -12.53 9.32 3.25
N TYR A 192 -12.63 8.67 2.10
CA TYR A 192 -11.46 8.07 1.44
C TYR A 192 -10.73 9.07 0.56
N SER A 193 -9.43 8.85 0.41
CA SER A 193 -8.62 9.51 -0.61
C SER A 193 -7.61 8.50 -1.13
N PHE A 194 -7.88 7.97 -2.31
CA PHE A 194 -7.01 7.07 -3.04
C PHE A 194 -6.04 7.86 -3.90
N GLY A 195 -4.79 7.39 -3.99
CA GLY A 195 -3.78 8.07 -4.75
C GLY A 195 -2.71 7.16 -5.34
N ILE A 196 -2.10 7.66 -6.40
CA ILE A 196 -0.94 7.08 -7.06
C ILE A 196 0.03 8.22 -7.31
N ALA A 197 1.30 7.99 -6.99
CA ALA A 197 2.32 9.02 -7.09
C ALA A 197 3.70 8.44 -7.41
N GLY A 198 4.53 9.21 -8.11
CA GLY A 198 5.90 8.83 -8.46
C GLY A 198 6.85 8.93 -7.28
N ALA A 199 8.01 8.26 -7.36
CA ALA A 199 9.07 8.40 -6.36
C ALA A 199 9.54 9.86 -6.26
N GLY A 200 9.97 10.31 -5.08
CA GLY A 200 10.42 11.68 -4.84
C GLY A 200 9.28 12.68 -4.61
N SER A 201 8.06 12.35 -5.05
CA SER A 201 6.88 13.19 -4.82
C SER A 201 6.32 13.05 -3.40
N GLY A 202 5.53 14.01 -2.97
CA GLY A 202 4.77 13.95 -1.72
C GLY A 202 4.31 15.34 -1.28
N VAL A 203 3.59 15.40 -0.16
CA VAL A 203 3.02 16.65 0.34
C VAL A 203 3.90 17.23 1.45
N PRO A 204 4.29 18.53 1.38
CA PRO A 204 4.99 19.25 2.44
C PRO A 204 4.19 19.29 3.73
N PHE A 205 4.79 19.85 4.79
CA PHE A 205 4.15 19.93 6.09
C PHE A 205 2.81 20.67 6.02
N HIS A 206 1.76 20.00 6.48
CA HIS A 206 0.42 20.54 6.67
C HIS A 206 -0.23 19.81 7.85
N TRP A 207 -1.46 20.20 8.20
CA TRP A 207 -2.25 19.50 9.19
C TRP A 207 -3.73 19.61 8.85
N HIS A 208 -4.50 18.68 9.38
CA HIS A 208 -5.96 18.64 9.31
C HIS A 208 -6.48 17.68 10.40
N GLY A 209 -7.73 17.25 10.29
CA GLY A 209 -8.34 16.24 11.15
C GLY A 209 -7.56 14.92 11.17
N PRO A 210 -7.86 14.02 12.13
CA PRO A 210 -7.19 12.74 12.26
C PRO A 210 -7.48 11.82 11.06
N GLY A 211 -6.63 10.81 10.88
CA GLY A 211 -6.86 9.84 9.81
C GLY A 211 -5.88 8.69 9.80
N PHE A 212 -6.13 7.78 8.85
CA PHE A 212 -5.25 6.67 8.53
C PHE A 212 -4.70 6.84 7.12
N SER A 213 -3.48 6.38 6.86
CA SER A 213 -2.92 6.26 5.51
C SER A 213 -2.27 4.90 5.33
N GLU A 214 -2.81 4.09 4.43
CA GLU A 214 -2.36 2.74 4.11
C GLU A 214 -1.63 2.72 2.76
N VAL A 215 -0.47 2.06 2.72
CA VAL A 215 0.28 1.82 1.48
C VAL A 215 -0.13 0.48 0.91
N ILE A 216 -0.55 0.46 -0.36
CA ILE A 216 -0.98 -0.74 -1.07
C ILE A 216 0.17 -1.34 -1.89
N TYR A 217 0.91 -0.45 -2.57
CA TYR A 217 2.16 -0.75 -3.28
C TYR A 217 3.17 0.37 -3.06
N GLY A 218 4.45 0.03 -3.14
CA GLY A 218 5.55 0.97 -2.90
C GLY A 218 5.79 1.22 -1.42
N ARG A 219 6.38 2.38 -1.13
CA ARG A 219 6.83 2.78 0.21
C ARG A 219 6.66 4.29 0.36
N LYS A 220 6.21 4.72 1.53
CA LYS A 220 5.99 6.13 1.83
C LYS A 220 6.63 6.50 3.16
N ARG A 221 7.57 7.44 3.14
CA ARG A 221 8.17 8.05 4.33
C ARG A 221 7.25 9.16 4.85
N TRP A 222 7.06 9.16 6.15
CA TRP A 222 6.30 10.18 6.87
C TRP A 222 7.22 10.95 7.81
N PHE A 223 6.97 12.23 7.94
CA PHE A 223 7.61 13.13 8.89
C PHE A 223 6.51 13.79 9.71
N LEU A 224 6.59 13.73 11.04
CA LEU A 224 5.50 14.03 11.95
C LEU A 224 5.99 14.92 13.09
N TYR A 225 5.31 16.05 13.33
CA TYR A 225 5.50 16.86 14.53
C TYR A 225 4.19 17.00 15.30
N PRO A 226 4.26 17.04 16.65
CA PRO A 226 3.08 17.30 17.44
C PRO A 226 2.59 18.75 17.22
N PRO A 227 1.31 19.06 17.49
CA PRO A 227 0.71 20.36 17.15
C PRO A 227 1.45 21.58 17.70
N GLU A 228 2.05 21.44 18.89
CA GLU A 228 2.81 22.50 19.57
C GLU A 228 4.20 22.78 18.97
N LYS A 229 4.67 21.95 18.04
CA LYS A 229 5.99 22.08 17.42
C LYS A 229 5.84 22.35 15.93
N THR A 230 5.77 23.63 15.57
CA THR A 230 5.71 24.07 14.17
C THR A 230 7.02 23.70 13.44
N PRO A 231 6.95 22.97 12.31
CA PRO A 231 8.13 22.66 11.50
C PRO A 231 8.66 23.90 10.78
N GLU A 232 9.98 23.93 10.57
CA GLU A 232 10.60 24.86 9.63
C GLU A 232 10.48 24.29 8.21
N PHE A 233 9.72 24.95 7.33
CA PHE A 233 9.58 24.58 5.92
C PHE A 233 9.07 25.77 5.09
N HIS A 234 9.23 25.67 3.77
CA HIS A 234 8.64 26.62 2.83
C HIS A 234 7.46 25.96 2.10
N PRO A 235 6.24 26.54 2.12
CA PRO A 235 5.02 25.85 1.68
C PRO A 235 4.97 25.51 0.19
N ASN A 236 5.80 26.17 -0.63
CA ASN A 236 5.93 25.91 -2.07
C ASN A 236 7.11 25.00 -2.44
N LYS A 237 7.99 24.65 -1.48
CA LYS A 237 9.06 23.68 -1.73
C LYS A 237 8.52 22.27 -1.54
N THR A 238 9.06 21.31 -2.29
CA THR A 238 8.69 19.89 -2.16
C THR A 238 9.21 19.29 -0.86
N THR A 239 8.61 18.20 -0.40
CA THR A 239 9.15 17.42 0.73
C THR A 239 10.56 16.92 0.42
N LEU A 240 10.84 16.57 -0.84
CA LEU A 240 12.17 16.17 -1.28
C LEU A 240 13.19 17.31 -1.10
N ALA A 241 12.88 18.52 -1.57
CA ALA A 241 13.75 19.68 -1.37
C ALA A 241 13.97 19.97 0.12
N TRP A 242 12.92 19.89 0.95
CA TRP A 242 13.06 20.02 2.40
C TRP A 242 13.98 18.95 3.01
N LEU A 243 13.85 17.70 2.57
CA LEU A 243 14.68 16.59 3.05
C LEU A 243 16.16 16.75 2.66
N LEU A 244 16.44 17.33 1.48
CA LEU A 244 17.81 17.52 1.01
C LEU A 244 18.46 18.78 1.60
N GLU A 245 17.71 19.86 1.78
CA GLU A 245 18.26 21.16 2.14
C GLU A 245 18.15 21.48 3.64
N ILE A 246 17.02 21.14 4.28
CA ILE A 246 16.71 21.57 5.64
C ILE A 246 16.97 20.44 6.63
N TYR A 247 16.44 19.24 6.38
CA TYR A 247 16.54 18.10 7.31
C TYR A 247 17.97 17.80 7.79
N PRO A 248 19.04 17.84 6.95
CA PRO A 248 20.40 17.54 7.40
C PRO A 248 20.95 18.58 8.39
N SER A 249 20.41 19.80 8.37
CA SER A 249 20.81 20.89 9.28
C SER A 249 20.11 20.84 10.64
N LEU A 250 19.05 20.03 10.78
CA LEU A 250 18.27 19.95 12.01
C LEU A 250 19.07 19.27 13.13
N ALA A 251 19.14 19.93 14.29
CA ALA A 251 19.60 19.29 15.51
C ALA A 251 18.75 18.05 15.83
N PRO A 252 19.31 17.00 16.47
CA PRO A 252 18.56 15.78 16.77
C PRO A 252 17.23 16.01 17.53
N SER A 253 17.19 16.99 18.44
CA SER A 253 15.97 17.38 19.18
C SER A 253 14.96 18.13 18.31
N ALA A 254 15.40 18.75 17.21
CA ALA A 254 14.57 19.46 16.25
C ALA A 254 13.99 18.54 15.18
N ARG A 255 14.52 17.33 14.98
CA ARG A 255 14.03 16.36 13.99
C ARG A 255 12.57 15.92 14.24
N PRO A 256 11.83 15.53 13.19
CA PRO A 256 10.48 14.99 13.31
C PRO A 256 10.50 13.56 13.85
N LEU A 257 9.35 13.07 14.30
CA LEU A 257 9.10 11.63 14.26
C LEU A 257 9.05 11.21 12.79
N GLU A 258 9.64 10.09 12.45
CA GLU A 258 9.72 9.67 11.06
C GLU A 258 9.75 8.16 10.92
N CYS A 259 9.20 7.70 9.80
CA CYS A 259 9.23 6.31 9.43
C CYS A 259 8.78 6.13 7.99
N THR A 260 9.36 5.16 7.29
CA THR A 260 8.81 4.61 6.06
C THR A 260 7.81 3.52 6.41
N ILE A 261 6.56 3.73 5.99
CA ILE A 261 5.53 2.71 5.98
C ILE A 261 5.61 1.89 4.69
N GLN A 262 5.53 0.57 4.85
CA GLN A 262 5.62 -0.43 3.79
C GLN A 262 4.24 -0.81 3.26
N ALA A 263 4.19 -1.48 2.11
CA ALA A 263 2.96 -2.07 1.61
C ALA A 263 2.28 -2.98 2.66
N GLY A 264 0.99 -2.74 2.90
CA GLY A 264 0.18 -3.41 3.92
C GLY A 264 0.24 -2.77 5.32
N GLU A 265 1.08 -1.75 5.54
CA GLU A 265 1.09 -0.97 6.78
C GLU A 265 0.17 0.26 6.64
N ALA A 266 -0.49 0.63 7.75
CA ALA A 266 -1.28 1.85 7.86
C ALA A 266 -0.76 2.75 8.98
N LEU A 267 -0.45 4.01 8.67
CA LEU A 267 -0.14 5.02 9.68
C LEU A 267 -1.43 5.68 10.19
N TYR A 268 -1.61 5.76 11.50
CA TYR A 268 -2.54 6.69 12.13
C TYR A 268 -1.82 8.01 12.45
N PHE A 269 -2.44 9.14 12.08
CA PHE A 269 -2.02 10.48 12.52
C PHE A 269 -3.17 11.15 13.31
N PRO A 270 -2.90 11.74 14.49
CA PRO A 270 -3.94 12.42 15.28
C PRO A 270 -4.32 13.80 14.72
N ASP A 271 -5.38 14.38 15.29
CA ASP A 271 -5.86 15.71 14.94
C ASP A 271 -4.73 16.76 15.07
N ARG A 272 -4.62 17.65 14.07
CA ARG A 272 -3.68 18.77 14.00
C ARG A 272 -2.19 18.42 14.06
N TRP A 273 -1.82 17.14 13.99
CA TRP A 273 -0.42 16.78 13.86
C TRP A 273 0.12 17.29 12.52
N TRP A 274 1.23 18.03 12.58
CA TRP A 274 1.95 18.42 11.38
C TRP A 274 2.51 17.17 10.72
N HIS A 275 2.28 17.02 9.43
CA HIS A 275 2.81 15.90 8.68
C HIS A 275 3.23 16.28 7.27
N ALA A 276 4.36 15.72 6.84
CA ALA A 276 4.82 15.70 5.46
C ALA A 276 5.02 14.25 5.01
N THR A 277 4.85 14.00 3.72
CA THR A 277 5.01 12.67 3.13
C THR A 277 5.99 12.69 1.98
N LEU A 278 6.69 11.58 1.75
CA LEU A 278 7.57 11.36 0.62
C LEU A 278 7.39 9.93 0.09
N ASN A 279 7.02 9.78 -1.17
CA ASN A 279 6.95 8.48 -1.84
C ASN A 279 8.37 8.06 -2.23
N LEU A 280 8.80 6.89 -1.75
CA LEU A 280 10.13 6.36 -2.07
C LEU A 280 10.13 5.48 -3.33
N ASP A 281 8.96 5.00 -3.72
CA ASP A 281 8.73 4.25 -4.96
C ASP A 281 7.53 4.86 -5.69
N THR A 282 7.20 4.37 -6.89
CA THR A 282 5.84 4.56 -7.39
C THR A 282 4.87 3.92 -6.40
N SER A 283 4.09 4.74 -5.74
CA SER A 283 3.33 4.33 -4.57
C SER A 283 1.84 4.42 -4.85
N VAL A 284 1.12 3.36 -4.52
CA VAL A 284 -0.35 3.31 -4.51
C VAL A 284 -0.79 3.28 -3.07
N PHE A 285 -1.67 4.19 -2.68
CA PHE A 285 -2.04 4.37 -1.28
C PHE A 285 -3.48 4.84 -1.15
N ILE A 286 -4.03 4.67 0.04
CA ILE A 286 -5.36 5.16 0.38
C ILE A 286 -5.37 5.71 1.79
N SER A 287 -5.92 6.92 1.94
CA SER A 287 -6.14 7.55 3.22
C SER A 287 -7.60 7.48 3.61
N THR A 288 -7.87 7.39 4.91
CA THR A 288 -9.20 7.52 5.52
C THR A 288 -9.16 8.69 6.48
N PHE A 289 -9.73 9.83 6.06
CA PHE A 289 -9.86 11.02 6.89
C PHE A 289 -11.07 10.89 7.80
N LEU A 290 -10.93 11.28 9.05
CA LEU A 290 -11.96 11.20 10.09
C LEU A 290 -12.41 12.62 10.43
N GLY A 291 -13.19 13.21 9.52
CA GLY A 291 -13.74 14.57 9.62
C GLY A 291 -15.12 14.63 10.27
#